data_AF-A0A927XAG5-F1
#
_entry.id   AF-A0A927XAG5-F1
#
_cell.length_a   1.000
_cell.length_b   1.000
_cell.length_c   1.000
_cell.angle_alpha   90.00
_cell.angle_beta   90.00
_cell.angle_gamma   90.00
#
_symmetry.space_group_name_H-M   'P 1'
#
loop_
_entity.id
_entity.type
_entity.pdbx_description
1 polymer ?
#
loop_
_entity_poly.entity_id
_entity_poly.type
_entity_poly.pdbx_seq_one_letter_code
_entity_poly.pdbx_strand_id
1 'polypeptide(L)'
;MNYKERISALKSFKRAVSSGETTDSVSGISTEISDWSGYADTKFDDYVDTIQKDCKTLAGRKTEFLAAIDTIISNIQSQFDYEYSTYSYILSTTYNSKSASKNKSLKISAINNLWIDESVKAALKSHL
;
A
#
# COMPACT_ATOMS: atom_id res chain seq x y z
N MET A 1 -14.23 5.93 6.93
CA MET A 1 -12.85 6.13 6.46
C MET A 1 -12.88 6.20 4.94
N ASN A 2 -12.51 7.34 4.37
CA ASN A 2 -12.53 7.59 2.93
C ASN A 2 -11.33 6.96 2.20
N TYR A 3 -11.29 6.97 0.86
CA TYR A 3 -10.18 6.35 0.10
C TYR A 3 -8.80 6.89 0.52
N LYS A 4 -8.65 8.21 0.67
CA LYS A 4 -7.37 8.83 1.08
C LYS A 4 -6.93 8.40 2.47
N GLU A 5 -7.86 8.35 3.43
CA GLU A 5 -7.60 7.88 4.79
C GLU A 5 -7.19 6.40 4.79
N ARG A 6 -7.87 5.56 4.00
CA ARG A 6 -7.53 4.13 3.85
C ARG A 6 -6.12 3.95 3.28
N ILE A 7 -5.78 4.67 2.22
CA ILE A 7 -4.45 4.63 1.62
C ILE A 7 -3.39 5.11 2.61
N SER A 8 -3.67 6.20 3.35
CA SER A 8 -2.75 6.73 4.37
C SER A 8 -2.50 5.72 5.50
N ALA A 9 -3.56 5.10 6.03
CA ALA A 9 -3.46 4.08 7.06
C ALA A 9 -2.63 2.87 6.58
N LEU A 10 -2.88 2.38 5.37
CA LEU A 10 -2.12 1.27 4.79
C LEU A 10 -0.65 1.62 4.55
N LYS A 11 -0.35 2.84 4.09
CA LYS A 11 1.03 3.32 3.92
C LYS A 11 1.76 3.38 5.27
N SER A 12 1.09 3.88 6.32
CA SER A 12 1.65 3.92 7.67
C SER A 12 1.91 2.52 8.23
N PHE A 13 0.93 1.61 8.06
CA PHE A 13 1.08 0.21 8.44
C PHE A 13 2.23 -0.47 7.70
N LYS A 14 2.31 -0.29 6.37
CA LYS A 14 3.41 -0.80 5.55
C LYS A 14 4.78 -0.34 6.05
N ARG A 15 4.91 0.94 6.41
CA ARG A 15 6.17 1.48 6.96
C ARG A 15 6.54 0.81 8.27
N ALA A 16 5.59 0.65 9.20
CA ALA A 16 5.82 -0.02 10.47
C ALA A 16 6.26 -1.48 10.31
N VAL A 17 5.67 -2.21 9.37
CA VAL A 17 6.07 -3.59 9.05
C VAL A 17 7.44 -3.62 8.35
N SER A 18 7.69 -2.66 7.45
CA SER A 18 8.97 -2.55 6.73
C SER A 18 10.14 -2.30 7.68
N SER A 19 9.93 -1.56 8.78
CA SER A 19 10.95 -1.31 9.81
C SER A 19 11.24 -2.52 10.73
N GLY A 20 10.43 -3.57 10.73
CA GLY A 20 10.71 -4.77 11.54
C GLY A 20 11.90 -5.57 10.99
N GLU A 21 12.80 -6.02 11.86
CA GLU A 21 13.97 -6.81 11.47
C GLU A 21 13.56 -8.26 11.17
N THR A 22 13.72 -8.66 9.91
CA THR A 22 13.58 -10.05 9.42
C THR A 22 14.60 -10.30 8.30
N THR A 23 15.68 -9.51 8.30
CA THR A 23 16.75 -9.60 7.31
C THR A 23 17.45 -10.94 7.47
N ASP A 24 17.73 -11.61 6.35
CA ASP A 24 18.56 -12.81 6.34
C ASP A 24 20.03 -12.43 6.60
N SER A 25 20.40 -12.35 7.88
CA SER A 25 21.76 -12.03 8.33
C SER A 25 22.67 -13.27 8.41
N VAL A 26 22.12 -14.46 8.17
CA VAL A 26 22.80 -15.75 8.40
C VAL A 26 23.19 -16.45 7.10
N SER A 27 22.72 -15.96 5.95
CA SER A 27 23.06 -16.46 4.61
C SER A 27 24.56 -16.56 4.30
N GLY A 28 25.40 -15.79 4.99
CA GLY A 28 26.86 -15.80 4.83
C GLY A 28 27.62 -16.58 5.90
N ILE A 29 26.94 -17.24 6.84
CA ILE A 29 27.61 -18.04 7.87
C ILE A 29 28.16 -19.32 7.23
N SER A 30 29.47 -19.49 7.30
CA SER A 30 30.14 -20.74 6.93
C SER A 30 29.87 -21.81 7.98
N THR A 31 29.65 -23.04 7.55
CA THR A 31 29.58 -24.20 8.43
C THR A 31 30.95 -24.84 8.66
N GLU A 32 31.95 -24.50 7.84
CA GLU A 32 33.31 -25.06 7.94
C GLU A 32 34.01 -24.59 9.22
N ILE A 33 34.30 -25.54 10.11
CA ILE A 33 35.16 -25.34 11.27
C ILE A 33 36.38 -26.25 11.11
N SER A 34 37.57 -25.65 11.03
CA SER A 34 38.82 -26.40 10.87
C SER A 34 38.98 -27.47 11.95
N ASP A 35 39.42 -28.65 11.51
CA ASP A 35 39.67 -29.85 12.33
C ASP A 35 38.44 -30.45 13.03
N TRP A 36 37.23 -29.95 12.74
CA TRP A 36 36.00 -30.57 13.20
C TRP A 36 35.55 -31.66 12.22
N SER A 37 35.18 -32.82 12.74
CA SER A 37 34.77 -33.96 11.93
C SER A 37 33.91 -34.94 12.73
N GLY A 38 33.23 -35.84 12.00
CA GLY A 38 32.37 -36.86 12.59
C GLY A 38 30.93 -36.40 12.79
N TYR A 39 30.15 -37.13 13.58
CA TYR A 39 28.70 -36.91 13.68
C TYR A 39 28.30 -35.51 14.21
N ALA A 40 29.14 -34.90 15.05
CA ALA A 40 28.88 -33.57 15.58
C ALA A 40 28.98 -32.46 14.51
N ASP A 41 29.91 -32.61 13.57
CA ASP A 41 30.13 -31.71 12.44
C ASP A 41 28.90 -31.70 11.51
N THR A 42 28.44 -32.88 11.08
CA THR A 42 27.20 -33.01 10.29
C THR A 42 25.97 -32.43 11.00
N LYS A 43 25.87 -32.56 12.33
CA LYS A 43 24.75 -31.99 13.10
C LYS A 43 24.81 -30.47 13.17
N PHE A 44 26.01 -29.89 13.13
CA PHE A 44 26.19 -28.46 13.06
C PHE A 44 25.84 -27.91 11.67
N ASP A 45 26.29 -28.58 10.60
CA ASP A 45 25.87 -28.26 9.23
C ASP A 45 24.35 -28.24 9.11
N ASP A 46 23.68 -29.32 9.52
CA ASP A 46 22.21 -29.45 9.51
C ASP A 46 21.52 -28.27 10.25
N TYR A 47 22.11 -27.85 11.38
CA TYR A 47 21.58 -26.75 12.19
C TYR A 47 21.73 -25.40 11.46
N VAL A 48 22.92 -25.09 10.92
CA VAL A 48 23.16 -23.84 10.20
C VAL A 48 22.29 -23.77 8.94
N ASP A 49 22.19 -24.85 8.18
CA ASP A 49 21.31 -24.94 7.00
C ASP A 49 19.84 -24.67 7.35
N THR A 50 19.36 -25.25 8.47
CA THR A 50 18.00 -25.03 8.95
C THR A 50 17.77 -23.56 9.30
N ILE A 51 18.69 -22.94 10.04
CA ILE A 51 18.60 -21.52 10.43
C ILE A 51 18.63 -20.62 9.19
N GLN A 52 19.51 -20.88 8.22
CA GLN A 52 19.57 -20.14 6.97
C GLN A 52 18.27 -20.23 6.17
N LYS A 53 17.72 -21.44 6.06
CA LYS A 53 16.44 -21.67 5.36
C LYS A 53 15.28 -20.95 6.04
N ASP A 54 15.21 -21.00 7.37
CA ASP A 54 14.15 -20.35 8.13
C ASP A 54 14.24 -18.83 8.03
N CYS A 55 15.44 -18.25 8.18
CA CYS A 55 15.69 -16.82 8.00
C CYS A 55 15.32 -16.34 6.59
N LYS A 56 15.75 -17.07 5.56
CA LYS A 56 15.38 -16.78 4.16
C LYS A 56 13.88 -16.85 3.94
N THR A 57 13.21 -17.86 4.49
CA THR A 57 11.76 -18.03 4.38
C THR A 57 11.01 -16.88 5.06
N LEU A 58 11.46 -16.47 6.24
CA LEU A 58 10.86 -15.35 6.98
C LEU A 58 11.02 -14.03 6.21
N ALA A 59 12.22 -13.76 5.69
CA ALA A 59 12.50 -12.59 4.85
C ALA A 59 11.62 -12.58 3.58
N GLY A 60 11.47 -13.73 2.93
CA GLY A 60 10.59 -13.91 1.77
C GLY A 60 9.13 -13.58 2.09
N ARG A 61 8.58 -14.14 3.18
CA ARG A 61 7.20 -13.88 3.62
C ARG A 61 6.94 -12.41 3.93
N LYS A 62 7.90 -11.70 4.55
CA LYS A 62 7.77 -10.25 4.75
C LYS A 62 7.67 -9.53 3.40
N THR A 63 8.51 -9.88 2.44
CA THR A 63 8.51 -9.27 1.11
C THR A 63 7.16 -9.48 0.40
N GLU A 64 6.64 -10.70 0.41
CA GLU A 64 5.32 -11.05 -0.15
C GLU A 64 4.19 -10.25 0.53
N PHE A 65 4.22 -10.16 1.85
CA PHE A 65 3.22 -9.41 2.61
C PHE A 65 3.23 -7.91 2.28
N LEU A 66 4.42 -7.31 2.17
CA LEU A 66 4.55 -5.90 1.79
C LEU A 66 4.04 -5.64 0.36
N ALA A 67 4.28 -6.57 -0.57
CA ALA A 67 3.75 -6.50 -1.94
C ALA A 67 2.21 -6.65 -1.98
N ALA A 68 1.64 -7.49 -1.12
CA ALA A 68 0.19 -7.61 -0.97
C ALA A 68 -0.44 -6.29 -0.48
N ILE A 69 0.19 -5.60 0.47
CA ILE A 69 -0.25 -4.27 0.91
C ILE A 69 -0.22 -3.26 -0.25
N ASP A 70 0.84 -3.28 -1.08
CA ASP A 70 0.91 -2.41 -2.26
C ASP A 70 -0.22 -2.67 -3.25
N THR A 71 -0.54 -3.95 -3.47
CA THR A 71 -1.66 -4.34 -4.34
C THR A 71 -2.99 -3.80 -3.80
N ILE A 72 -3.22 -3.89 -2.49
CA ILE A 72 -4.42 -3.33 -1.86
C ILE A 72 -4.47 -1.81 -2.01
N ILE A 73 -3.36 -1.11 -1.77
CA ILE A 73 -3.27 0.35 -1.97
C ILE A 73 -3.62 0.71 -3.41
N SER A 74 -3.06 -0.01 -4.39
CA SER A 74 -3.33 0.20 -5.81
C SER A 74 -4.81 0.01 -6.14
N ASN A 75 -5.43 -1.05 -5.63
CA ASN A 75 -6.85 -1.31 -5.87
C ASN A 75 -7.76 -0.19 -5.31
N ILE A 76 -7.43 0.32 -4.12
CA ILE A 76 -8.16 1.44 -3.51
C ILE A 76 -7.98 2.72 -4.33
N GLN A 77 -6.77 2.97 -4.83
CA GLN A 77 -6.50 4.11 -5.71
C GLN A 77 -7.28 4.01 -7.02
N SER A 78 -7.33 2.83 -7.65
CA SER A 78 -8.10 2.61 -8.87
C SER A 78 -9.60 2.84 -8.67
N GLN A 79 -10.15 2.47 -7.50
CA GLN A 79 -11.56 2.75 -7.17
C GLN A 79 -11.81 4.26 -7.04
N PHE A 80 -10.91 4.99 -6.37
CA PHE A 80 -10.96 6.44 -6.31
C PHE A 80 -10.90 7.08 -7.71
N ASP A 81 -9.96 6.65 -8.55
CA ASP A 81 -9.76 7.20 -9.89
C ASP A 81 -10.97 6.94 -10.80
N TYR A 82 -11.54 5.74 -10.72
CA TYR A 82 -12.75 5.38 -11.44
C TYR A 82 -13.94 6.27 -11.04
N GLU A 83 -14.20 6.41 -9.74
CA GLU A 83 -15.31 7.23 -9.25
C GLU A 83 -15.10 8.72 -9.58
N TYR A 84 -13.88 9.24 -9.42
CA TYR A 84 -13.53 10.61 -9.82
C TYR A 84 -13.77 10.83 -11.32
N SER A 85 -13.28 9.94 -12.17
CA SER A 85 -13.46 10.01 -13.62
C SER A 85 -14.95 10.00 -13.99
N THR A 86 -15.73 9.12 -13.36
CA THR A 86 -17.17 8.97 -13.59
C THR A 86 -17.95 10.28 -13.35
N TYR A 87 -17.57 11.05 -12.32
CA TYR A 87 -18.29 12.28 -11.94
C TYR A 87 -17.61 13.58 -12.36
N SER A 88 -16.45 13.50 -13.01
CA SER A 88 -15.68 14.66 -13.50
C SER A 88 -16.46 15.53 -14.49
N TYR A 89 -17.49 15.00 -15.17
CA TYR A 89 -18.34 15.76 -16.08
C TYR A 89 -19.00 17.00 -15.44
N ILE A 90 -19.25 16.99 -14.12
CA ILE A 90 -19.80 18.13 -13.37
C ILE A 90 -18.89 19.36 -13.48
N LEU A 91 -17.58 19.14 -13.58
CA LEU A 91 -16.58 20.21 -13.73
C LEU A 91 -16.74 20.94 -15.06
N SER A 92 -17.18 20.26 -16.12
CA SER A 92 -17.43 20.85 -17.44
C SER A 92 -18.86 21.38 -17.63
N THR A 93 -19.83 20.87 -16.87
CA THR A 93 -21.25 21.24 -17.00
C THR A 93 -21.48 22.71 -16.64
N THR A 94 -22.22 23.45 -17.47
CA THR A 94 -22.66 24.81 -17.14
C THR A 94 -24.10 24.79 -16.65
N TYR A 95 -24.29 25.03 -15.35
CA TYR A 95 -25.58 25.13 -14.69
C TYR A 95 -26.14 26.56 -14.73
N ASN A 96 -25.28 27.57 -14.81
CA ASN A 96 -25.68 28.97 -14.97
C ASN A 96 -24.71 29.71 -15.91
N SER A 97 -25.15 30.03 -17.12
CA SER A 97 -24.34 30.75 -18.11
C SER A 97 -24.25 32.26 -17.85
N LYS A 98 -25.10 32.81 -16.98
CA LYS A 98 -25.19 34.26 -16.72
C LYS A 98 -24.35 34.72 -15.53
N SER A 99 -23.94 33.81 -14.65
CA SER A 99 -23.19 34.14 -13.44
C SER A 99 -22.23 33.01 -13.05
N ALA A 100 -20.93 33.30 -13.13
CA ALA A 100 -19.87 32.34 -12.79
C ALA A 100 -19.94 31.91 -11.31
N SER A 101 -20.21 32.83 -10.38
CA SER A 101 -20.35 32.52 -8.97
C SER A 101 -21.55 31.60 -8.69
N LYS A 102 -22.72 31.90 -9.29
CA LYS A 102 -23.90 31.01 -9.19
C LYS A 102 -23.63 29.65 -9.83
N ASN A 103 -22.93 29.60 -10.97
CA ASN A 103 -22.54 28.36 -11.62
C ASN A 103 -21.66 27.49 -10.70
N LYS A 104 -20.64 28.10 -10.07
CA LYS A 104 -19.76 27.43 -9.11
C LYS A 104 -20.54 26.88 -7.91
N SER A 105 -21.42 27.67 -7.30
CA SER A 105 -22.25 27.21 -6.19
C SER A 105 -23.14 26.03 -6.58
N LEU A 106 -23.73 26.06 -7.78
CA LEU A 106 -24.54 24.95 -8.29
C LEU A 106 -23.70 23.69 -8.55
N LYS A 107 -22.46 23.82 -9.05
CA LYS A 107 -21.52 22.69 -9.17
C LYS A 107 -21.19 22.09 -7.81
N ILE A 108 -20.91 22.91 -6.79
CA ILE A 108 -20.66 22.43 -5.42
C ILE A 108 -21.87 21.66 -4.88
N SER A 109 -23.08 22.20 -5.05
CA SER A 109 -24.32 21.52 -4.65
C SER A 109 -24.52 20.19 -5.39
N ALA A 110 -24.25 20.16 -6.70
CA ALA A 110 -24.31 18.93 -7.49
C ALA A 110 -23.35 17.86 -6.94
N ILE A 111 -22.09 18.23 -6.63
CA ILE A 111 -21.10 17.32 -6.03
C ILE A 111 -21.55 16.84 -4.63
N ASN A 112 -22.11 17.73 -3.80
CA ASN A 112 -22.56 17.38 -2.45
C ASN A 112 -23.68 16.32 -2.46
N ASN A 113 -24.56 16.39 -3.47
CA ASN A 113 -25.70 15.49 -3.62
C ASN A 113 -25.34 14.12 -4.20
N LEU A 114 -24.08 13.92 -4.64
CA LEU A 114 -23.62 12.61 -5.09
C LEU A 114 -23.48 11.66 -3.90
N TRP A 115 -23.86 10.39 -4.09
CA TRP A 115 -23.64 9.33 -3.10
C TRP A 115 -22.33 8.61 -3.39
N ILE A 116 -21.23 9.36 -3.27
CA ILE A 116 -19.86 8.91 -3.55
C ILE A 116 -18.95 9.18 -2.34
N ASP A 117 -17.74 8.61 -2.37
CA ASP A 117 -16.76 8.80 -1.30
C ASP A 117 -16.38 10.28 -1.10
N GLU A 118 -16.27 10.70 0.17
CA GLU A 118 -16.01 12.11 0.52
C GLU A 118 -14.65 12.60 0.02
N SER A 119 -13.65 11.72 -0.12
CA SER A 119 -12.37 12.12 -0.68
C SER A 119 -12.46 12.42 -2.18
N VAL A 120 -13.39 11.78 -2.90
CA VAL A 120 -13.69 12.06 -4.31
C VAL A 120 -14.44 13.39 -4.41
N LYS A 121 -15.46 13.62 -3.56
CA LYS A 121 -16.14 14.94 -3.50
C LYS A 121 -15.17 16.07 -3.24
N ALA A 122 -14.25 15.90 -2.28
CA ALA A 122 -13.21 16.88 -1.97
C ALA A 122 -12.30 17.12 -3.18
N ALA A 123 -11.88 16.07 -3.89
CA ALA A 123 -11.06 16.19 -5.09
C ALA A 123 -11.80 16.95 -6.21
N LEU A 124 -13.07 16.63 -6.49
CA LEU A 124 -13.87 17.33 -7.49
C LEU A 124 -14.01 18.82 -7.13
N LYS A 125 -14.33 19.15 -5.87
CA LYS A 125 -14.46 20.54 -5.39
C LYS A 125 -13.17 21.34 -5.51
N SER A 126 -12.01 20.71 -5.33
CA SER A 126 -10.71 21.40 -5.47
C SER A 126 -10.40 21.87 -6.90
N HIS A 127 -11.14 21.37 -7.89
CA HIS A 127 -11.02 21.74 -9.31
C HIS A 127 -12.12 22.72 -9.79
N LEU A 128 -12.87 23.33 -8.86
CA LEU A 128 -13.89 24.37 -9.13
C LEU A 128 -13.38 25.77 -8.80
#